data_AF-A0A9D4KVR1-F1
#
_entry.id   AF-A0A9D4KVR1-F1
#
_cell.length_a   1.000
_cell.length_b   1.000
_cell.length_c   1.000
_cell.angle_alpha   90.00
_cell.angle_beta   90.00
_cell.angle_gamma   90.00
#
_symmetry.space_group_name_H-M   'P 1'
#
loop_
_entity.id
_entity.type
_entity.pdbx_description
1 polymer ?
#
loop_
_entity_poly.entity_id
_entity_poly.type
_entity_poly.pdbx_seq_one_letter_code
_entity_poly.pdbx_strand_id
1 'polypeptide(L)'
;MKYWLSCDLEKLSLDSLKDSASSKIPNSMSYLFNTSPDFQLFLRRARQRCLESKTIIMKLIRLSIQQAIELLPFFPNMKIIHLVRDPRAIINSRRNVIPHGKIHFEEATTPTILCSMLQKDLSDTKLLMKFHPSIIKLVQYEDIAEHPLEASKDLYAFGGLTFDDKIVRFVKSQTQSSLDGCNFCTQRRNSSATSIEWRSEIKLMKRMTYLIIATKA
;
A
#
# COMPACT_ATOMS: atom_id res chain seq x y z
N MET A 1 0.85 -0.79 -17.56
CA MET A 1 1.40 -1.58 -16.43
C MET A 1 2.07 -2.91 -16.83
N LYS A 2 1.90 -3.46 -18.04
CA LYS A 2 2.48 -4.77 -18.44
C LYS A 2 4.00 -4.90 -18.29
N TYR A 3 4.76 -3.82 -18.40
CA TYR A 3 6.22 -3.85 -18.24
C TYR A 3 6.70 -3.59 -16.81
N TRP A 4 5.79 -3.32 -15.87
CA TRP A 4 6.17 -2.87 -14.54
C TRP A 4 6.60 -4.00 -13.59
N LEU A 5 6.13 -5.22 -13.83
CA LEU A 5 6.61 -6.43 -13.16
C LEU A 5 7.65 -7.16 -14.03
N SER A 6 8.37 -6.43 -14.88
CA SER A 6 9.49 -6.97 -15.67
C SER A 6 10.77 -6.21 -15.37
N CYS A 7 11.92 -6.79 -15.76
CA CYS A 7 13.21 -6.13 -15.66
C CYS A 7 13.51 -5.20 -16.84
N ASP A 8 12.51 -4.88 -17.67
CA ASP A 8 12.68 -4.04 -18.85
C ASP A 8 12.46 -2.56 -18.50
N LEU A 9 13.39 -2.02 -17.70
CA LEU A 9 13.29 -0.68 -17.10
C LEU A 9 13.22 0.45 -18.14
N GLU A 10 13.75 0.23 -19.35
CA GLU A 10 13.72 1.19 -20.45
C GLU A 10 12.31 1.35 -21.06
N LYS A 11 11.44 0.35 -20.89
CA LYS A 11 10.03 0.38 -21.32
C LYS A 11 9.08 0.88 -20.24
N LEU A 12 9.60 1.25 -19.06
CA LEU A 12 8.82 1.94 -18.04
C LEU A 12 8.56 3.37 -18.50
N SER A 13 7.45 3.57 -19.21
CA SER A 13 7.03 4.92 -19.58
C SER A 13 6.61 5.69 -18.32
N LEU A 14 7.23 6.85 -18.09
CA LEU A 14 6.80 7.84 -17.10
C LEU A 14 5.40 8.39 -17.40
N ASP A 15 4.91 8.23 -18.64
CA ASP A 15 3.51 8.58 -18.97
C ASP A 15 2.52 7.66 -18.25
N SER A 16 2.94 6.44 -17.90
CA SER A 16 2.17 5.53 -17.05
C SER A 16 2.12 5.96 -15.58
N LEU A 17 2.94 6.96 -15.19
CA LEU A 17 3.06 7.56 -13.85
C LEU A 17 2.47 8.99 -13.79
N LYS A 18 1.84 9.45 -14.88
CA LYS A 18 1.23 10.78 -14.95
C LYS A 18 -0.09 10.83 -14.17
N ASP A 19 0.00 10.90 -12.85
CA ASP A 19 -1.02 11.53 -12.02
C ASP A 19 -0.89 13.06 -12.11
N SER A 20 -1.94 13.80 -11.73
CA SER A 20 -2.05 15.28 -11.82
C SER A 20 -0.82 16.05 -11.28
N ALA A 21 -0.01 15.45 -10.40
CA ALA A 21 1.24 16.00 -9.87
C ALA A 21 2.44 15.94 -10.84
N SER A 22 2.49 14.93 -11.71
CA SER A 22 3.59 14.68 -12.67
C SER A 22 3.45 15.47 -13.98
N SER A 23 2.30 16.13 -14.19
CA SER A 23 2.05 17.05 -15.32
C SER A 23 3.03 18.23 -15.38
N LYS A 24 3.83 18.42 -14.32
CA LYS A 24 4.79 19.52 -14.17
C LYS A 24 6.24 19.16 -14.56
N ILE A 25 6.55 17.92 -14.91
CA ILE A 25 7.91 17.58 -15.37
C ILE A 25 7.98 17.90 -16.88
N PRO A 26 8.74 18.92 -17.31
CA PRO A 26 8.86 19.26 -18.72
C PRO A 26 9.46 18.09 -19.50
N ASN A 27 8.96 17.82 -20.70
CA ASN A 27 9.47 16.77 -21.60
C ASN A 27 10.97 16.95 -21.94
N SER A 28 11.55 18.14 -21.76
CA SER A 28 12.99 18.39 -21.90
C SER A 28 13.81 17.80 -20.75
N MET A 29 13.26 17.74 -19.54
CA MET A 29 13.94 17.13 -18.39
C MET A 29 13.96 15.60 -18.50
N SER A 30 12.88 14.95 -18.95
CA SER A 30 12.85 13.49 -19.12
C SER A 30 13.88 12.99 -20.15
N TYR A 31 14.12 13.76 -21.22
CA TYR A 31 15.14 13.44 -22.22
C TYR A 31 16.56 13.60 -21.68
N LEU A 32 16.82 14.64 -20.89
CA LEU A 32 18.13 14.89 -20.25
C LEU A 32 18.47 13.86 -19.16
N PHE A 33 17.48 13.39 -18.40
CA PHE A 33 17.69 12.30 -17.45
C PHE A 33 18.02 10.99 -18.16
N ASN A 34 17.34 10.67 -19.26
CA ASN A 34 17.60 9.45 -20.02
C ASN A 34 18.98 9.40 -20.68
N THR A 35 19.61 10.53 -21.03
CA THR A 35 20.93 10.55 -21.69
C THR A 35 22.11 10.72 -20.74
N SER A 36 21.86 10.95 -19.45
CA SER A 36 22.92 11.07 -18.44
C SER A 36 23.67 9.73 -18.27
N PRO A 37 25.02 9.72 -18.32
CA PRO A 37 25.81 8.53 -18.05
C PRO A 37 25.52 7.89 -16.68
N ASP A 38 25.25 8.71 -15.67
CA ASP A 38 24.90 8.24 -14.32
C ASP A 38 23.55 7.53 -14.28
N PHE A 39 22.56 8.05 -15.02
CA PHE A 39 21.25 7.44 -15.10
C PHE A 39 21.28 6.13 -15.88
N GLN A 40 22.06 6.07 -16.97
CA GLN A 40 22.29 4.83 -17.72
C GLN A 40 23.01 3.77 -16.86
N LEU A 41 23.99 4.19 -16.06
CA LEU A 41 24.65 3.30 -15.10
C LEU A 41 23.67 2.80 -14.02
N PHE A 42 22.78 3.67 -13.52
CA PHE A 42 21.71 3.28 -12.61
C PHE A 42 20.77 2.25 -13.24
N LEU A 43 20.25 2.51 -14.45
CA LEU A 43 19.36 1.59 -15.16
C LEU A 43 20.00 0.23 -15.37
N ARG A 44 21.27 0.20 -15.78
CA ARG A 44 22.02 -1.06 -15.95
C ARG A 44 22.15 -1.83 -14.64
N ARG A 45 22.53 -1.17 -13.54
CA ARG A 45 22.66 -1.79 -12.21
C ARG A 45 21.31 -2.27 -11.67
N ALA A 46 20.26 -1.48 -11.85
CA ALA A 46 18.90 -1.83 -11.43
C ALA A 46 18.36 -3.03 -12.23
N ARG A 47 18.58 -3.05 -13.56
CA ARG A 47 18.23 -4.16 -14.44
C ARG A 47 18.97 -5.43 -14.03
N GLN A 48 20.27 -5.35 -13.78
CA GLN A 48 21.06 -6.49 -13.32
C GLN A 48 20.50 -7.08 -12.01
N ARG A 49 20.27 -6.25 -10.99
CA ARG A 49 19.68 -6.70 -9.72
C ARG A 49 18.29 -7.29 -9.88
N CYS A 50 17.47 -6.73 -10.78
CA CYS A 50 16.15 -7.27 -11.09
C CYS A 50 16.26 -8.68 -11.69
N LEU A 51 17.17 -8.89 -12.66
CA LEU A 51 17.38 -10.18 -13.31
C LEU A 51 17.95 -11.25 -12.35
N GLU A 52 18.78 -10.83 -11.39
CA GLU A 52 19.32 -11.70 -10.34
C GLU A 52 18.29 -12.03 -9.25
N SER A 53 17.23 -11.22 -9.13
CA SER A 53 16.19 -11.43 -8.14
C SER A 53 15.24 -12.55 -8.54
N LYS A 54 14.89 -13.41 -7.59
CA LYS A 54 13.85 -14.45 -7.77
C LYS A 54 12.43 -13.90 -7.71
N THR A 55 12.27 -12.66 -7.22
CA THR A 55 10.96 -12.06 -6.95
C THR A 55 10.99 -10.57 -7.22
N ILE A 56 9.93 -10.08 -7.85
CA ILE A 56 9.70 -8.64 -8.07
C ILE A 56 8.51 -8.23 -7.20
N ILE A 57 8.67 -7.18 -6.41
CA ILE A 57 7.64 -6.64 -5.54
C ILE A 57 7.29 -5.23 -6.01
N MET A 58 6.01 -4.96 -6.14
CA MET A 58 5.49 -3.64 -6.46
C MET A 58 4.44 -3.23 -5.44
N LYS A 59 4.66 -2.08 -4.82
CA LYS A 59 3.72 -1.48 -3.87
C LYS A 59 3.00 -0.32 -4.56
N LEU A 60 1.67 -0.38 -4.59
CA LEU A 60 0.81 0.63 -5.20
C LEU A 60 -0.20 1.13 -4.16
N ILE A 61 -0.49 2.43 -4.17
CA ILE A 61 -1.38 3.07 -3.17
C ILE A 61 -2.81 3.25 -3.70
N ARG A 62 -2.98 3.35 -5.03
CA ARG A 62 -4.26 3.71 -5.69
C ARG A 62 -4.70 2.70 -6.75
N LEU A 63 -4.15 1.49 -6.73
CA LEU A 63 -4.58 0.41 -7.62
C LEU A 63 -5.78 -0.30 -6.99
N SER A 64 -6.90 -0.39 -7.70
CA SER A 64 -8.06 -1.16 -7.23
C SER A 64 -7.82 -2.66 -7.36
N ILE A 65 -8.58 -3.47 -6.61
CA ILE A 65 -8.45 -4.93 -6.69
C ILE A 65 -8.90 -5.45 -8.06
N GLN A 66 -9.89 -4.83 -8.67
CA GLN A 66 -10.29 -5.13 -10.03
C GLN A 66 -9.13 -4.93 -11.02
N GLN A 67 -8.43 -3.80 -10.95
CA GLN A 67 -7.26 -3.54 -11.82
C GLN A 67 -6.13 -4.54 -11.55
N ALA A 68 -5.92 -4.95 -10.29
CA ALA A 68 -4.95 -5.99 -9.97
C ALA A 68 -5.34 -7.35 -10.58
N ILE A 69 -6.62 -7.72 -10.55
CA ILE A 69 -7.14 -8.94 -11.18
C ILE A 69 -6.89 -8.94 -12.69
N GLU A 70 -7.09 -7.81 -13.35
CA GLU A 70 -6.82 -7.64 -14.79
C GLU A 70 -5.35 -7.89 -15.18
N LEU A 71 -4.41 -7.84 -14.22
CA LEU A 71 -3.00 -8.15 -14.45
C LEU A 71 -2.68 -9.64 -14.37
N LEU A 72 -3.53 -10.47 -13.75
CA LEU A 72 -3.28 -11.91 -13.57
C LEU A 72 -2.98 -12.67 -14.87
N PRO A 73 -3.67 -12.42 -16.01
CA PRO A 73 -3.35 -13.09 -17.28
C PRO A 73 -1.94 -12.81 -17.80
N PHE A 74 -1.35 -11.66 -17.43
CA PHE A 74 0.00 -11.30 -17.85
C PHE A 74 1.08 -11.84 -16.90
N PHE A 75 0.69 -12.20 -15.68
CA PHE A 75 1.61 -12.63 -14.62
C PHE A 75 1.02 -13.85 -13.88
N PRO A 76 1.15 -15.06 -14.45
CA PRO A 76 0.47 -16.26 -13.93
C PRO A 76 0.91 -16.67 -12.52
N ASN A 77 2.11 -16.27 -12.09
CA ASN A 77 2.65 -16.53 -10.75
C ASN A 77 2.44 -15.35 -9.78
N MET A 78 1.69 -14.32 -10.17
CA MET A 78 1.47 -13.14 -9.36
C MET A 78 0.66 -13.48 -8.12
N LYS A 79 1.09 -12.93 -6.99
CA LYS A 79 0.35 -12.94 -5.73
C LYS A 79 -0.03 -11.52 -5.34
N ILE A 80 -1.25 -11.35 -4.86
CA ILE A 80 -1.83 -10.06 -4.48
C ILE A 80 -1.94 -10.01 -2.96
N ILE A 81 -1.33 -9.01 -2.33
CA ILE A 81 -1.56 -8.68 -0.93
C ILE A 81 -2.46 -7.45 -0.89
N HIS A 82 -3.71 -7.65 -0.49
CA HIS A 82 -4.66 -6.56 -0.30
C HIS A 82 -4.56 -6.05 1.14
N LEU A 83 -3.82 -4.96 1.31
CA LEU A 83 -3.69 -4.28 2.60
C LEU A 83 -4.86 -3.32 2.82
N VAL A 84 -5.67 -3.58 3.84
CA VAL A 84 -6.81 -2.75 4.24
C VAL A 84 -6.50 -2.08 5.58
N ARG A 85 -7.00 -0.86 5.76
CA ARG A 85 -6.92 -0.12 7.01
C ARG A 85 -8.28 0.46 7.33
N ASP A 86 -8.58 0.69 8.61
CA ASP A 86 -9.82 1.35 9.01
C ASP A 86 -10.00 2.70 8.25
N PRO A 87 -11.14 2.93 7.56
CA PRO A 87 -11.36 4.16 6.80
C PRO A 87 -11.29 5.42 7.67
N ARG A 88 -11.65 5.33 8.96
CA ARG A 88 -11.56 6.44 9.90
C ARG A 88 -10.09 6.80 10.16
N ALA A 89 -9.23 5.80 10.31
CA ALA A 89 -7.79 5.98 10.46
C ALA A 89 -7.18 6.61 9.20
N ILE A 90 -7.62 6.19 8.02
CA ILE A 90 -7.17 6.76 6.73
C ILE A 90 -7.56 8.24 6.63
N ILE A 91 -8.84 8.56 6.89
CA ILE A 91 -9.36 9.93 6.83
C ILE A 91 -8.63 10.83 7.82
N ASN A 92 -8.46 10.36 9.06
CA ASN A 92 -7.78 11.10 10.11
C ASN A 92 -6.31 11.38 9.77
N SER A 93 -5.58 10.36 9.31
CA SER A 93 -4.20 10.50 8.85
C SER A 93 -4.07 11.50 7.70
N ARG A 94 -4.98 11.46 6.70
CA ARG A 94 -4.98 12.43 5.59
C ARG A 94 -5.23 13.85 6.07
N ARG A 95 -6.13 14.03 7.06
CA ARG A 95 -6.43 15.35 7.64
C ARG A 95 -5.21 15.96 8.35
N ASN A 96 -4.47 15.15 9.10
CA ASN A 96 -3.32 15.62 9.90
C ASN A 96 -2.08 15.95 9.05
N VAL A 97 -2.08 15.57 7.78
CA VAL A 97 -0.92 15.72 6.87
C VAL A 97 -1.08 16.90 5.90
N ILE A 98 -2.30 17.37 5.64
CA ILE A 98 -2.57 18.44 4.68
C ILE A 98 -2.72 19.77 5.45
N PRO A 99 -1.79 20.74 5.29
CA PRO A 99 -1.96 22.07 5.87
C PRO A 99 -3.22 22.73 5.30
N HIS A 100 -4.01 23.35 6.17
CA HIS A 100 -5.16 24.16 5.78
C HIS A 100 -4.77 25.15 4.65
N GLY A 101 -5.19 24.87 3.40
CA GLY A 101 -5.28 25.89 2.35
C GLY A 101 -4.28 25.89 1.19
N LYS A 102 -3.51 24.83 0.87
CA LYS A 102 -2.61 24.86 -0.32
C LYS A 102 -2.61 23.67 -1.27
N ILE A 103 -3.53 22.73 -1.14
CA ILE A 103 -3.87 21.82 -2.23
C ILE A 103 -5.39 21.80 -2.25
N HIS A 104 -5.97 22.28 -3.36
CA HIS A 104 -7.35 21.94 -3.67
C HIS A 104 -7.43 20.44 -3.47
N PHE A 105 -8.20 20.00 -2.47
CA PHE A 105 -8.76 18.66 -2.51
C PHE A 105 -9.33 18.58 -3.93
N GLU A 106 -8.63 17.91 -4.85
CA GLU A 106 -9.36 17.20 -5.89
C GLU A 106 -10.43 16.47 -5.08
N GLU A 107 -11.67 16.62 -5.51
CA GLU A 107 -12.90 16.18 -4.86
C GLU A 107 -12.96 14.65 -4.57
N ALA A 108 -11.83 13.93 -4.59
CA ALA A 108 -11.71 12.49 -4.54
C ALA A 108 -10.93 12.08 -3.27
N THR A 109 -11.50 12.10 -2.07
CA THR A 109 -12.35 11.00 -1.61
C THR A 109 -13.09 11.48 -0.37
N THR A 110 -14.36 11.88 -0.50
CA THR A 110 -15.22 12.04 0.68
C THR A 110 -15.24 10.74 1.48
N PRO A 111 -15.57 10.75 2.79
CA PRO A 111 -15.72 9.51 3.55
C PRO A 111 -16.61 8.49 2.84
N THR A 112 -17.68 8.96 2.17
CA THR A 112 -18.55 8.15 1.34
C THR A 112 -17.83 7.50 0.17
N ILE A 113 -17.09 8.27 -0.65
CA ILE A 113 -16.36 7.71 -1.80
C ILE A 113 -15.32 6.70 -1.31
N LEU A 114 -14.58 7.01 -0.24
CA LEU A 114 -13.56 6.11 0.32
C LEU A 114 -14.19 4.80 0.78
N CYS A 115 -15.28 4.88 1.55
CA CYS A 115 -16.01 3.71 2.00
C CYS A 115 -16.54 2.89 0.83
N SER A 116 -17.11 3.52 -0.20
CA SER A 116 -17.60 2.81 -1.40
C SER A 116 -16.47 2.09 -2.14
N MET A 117 -15.31 2.75 -2.32
CA MET A 117 -14.14 2.13 -2.94
C MET A 117 -13.65 0.92 -2.13
N LEU A 118 -13.47 1.10 -0.81
CA LEU A 118 -13.05 0.00 0.08
C LEU A 118 -14.05 -1.16 0.09
N GLN A 119 -15.35 -0.87 0.12
CA GLN A 119 -16.39 -1.90 0.07
C GLN A 119 -16.35 -2.69 -1.23
N LYS A 120 -16.14 -2.02 -2.36
CA LYS A 120 -15.97 -2.69 -3.66
C LYS A 120 -14.73 -3.57 -3.67
N ASP A 121 -13.57 -3.03 -3.30
CA ASP A 121 -12.30 -3.78 -3.28
C ASP A 121 -12.36 -4.97 -2.31
N LEU A 122 -13.01 -4.81 -1.15
CA LEU A 122 -13.26 -5.90 -0.20
C LEU A 122 -14.17 -6.98 -0.79
N SER A 123 -15.21 -6.59 -1.54
CA SER A 123 -16.12 -7.54 -2.18
C SER A 123 -15.41 -8.36 -3.26
N ASP A 124 -14.65 -7.68 -4.12
CA ASP A 124 -13.84 -8.31 -5.17
C ASP A 124 -12.78 -9.25 -4.56
N THR A 125 -12.16 -8.82 -3.46
CA THR A 125 -11.18 -9.64 -2.71
C THR A 125 -11.81 -10.88 -2.13
N LYS A 126 -12.98 -10.77 -1.47
CA LYS A 126 -13.69 -11.92 -0.90
C LYS A 126 -14.06 -12.93 -2.00
N LEU A 127 -14.51 -12.42 -3.15
CA LEU A 127 -14.83 -13.26 -4.30
C LEU A 127 -13.59 -14.00 -4.80
N LEU A 128 -12.48 -13.29 -5.01
CA LEU A 128 -11.24 -13.89 -5.50
C LEU A 128 -10.63 -14.86 -4.47
N MET A 129 -10.66 -14.55 -3.17
CA MET A 129 -10.23 -15.47 -2.11
C MET A 129 -11.04 -16.75 -2.09
N LYS A 130 -12.35 -16.68 -2.36
CA LYS A 130 -13.23 -17.85 -2.39
C LYS A 130 -12.86 -18.82 -3.51
N PHE A 131 -12.53 -18.31 -4.70
CA PHE A 131 -12.25 -19.14 -5.87
C PHE A 131 -10.75 -19.43 -6.09
N HIS A 132 -9.87 -18.53 -5.63
CA HIS A 132 -8.43 -18.58 -5.83
C HIS A 132 -7.66 -18.14 -4.56
N PRO A 133 -7.78 -18.87 -3.44
CA PRO A 133 -7.20 -18.47 -2.15
C PRO A 133 -5.66 -18.41 -2.15
N SER A 134 -4.99 -19.08 -3.10
CA SER A 134 -3.53 -19.03 -3.25
C SER A 134 -3.02 -17.78 -3.97
N ILE A 135 -3.90 -17.03 -4.64
CA ILE A 135 -3.55 -15.86 -5.46
C ILE A 135 -3.62 -14.57 -4.65
N ILE A 136 -4.57 -14.44 -3.73
CA ILE A 136 -4.81 -13.20 -2.99
C ILE A 136 -4.89 -13.44 -1.47
N LYS A 137 -4.31 -12.52 -0.70
CA LYS A 137 -4.42 -12.48 0.75
C LYS A 137 -4.90 -11.10 1.19
N LEU A 138 -6.00 -11.07 1.95
CA LEU A 138 -6.48 -9.88 2.65
C LEU A 138 -5.72 -9.72 3.97
N VAL A 139 -5.20 -8.53 4.22
CA VAL A 139 -4.41 -8.21 5.42
C VAL A 139 -4.88 -6.90 6.02
N GLN A 140 -5.10 -6.88 7.32
CA GLN A 140 -5.40 -5.64 8.03
C GLN A 140 -4.11 -4.98 8.47
N TYR A 141 -4.02 -3.67 8.28
CA TYR A 141 -2.89 -2.85 8.72
C TYR A 141 -2.69 -2.96 10.23
N GLU A 142 -3.78 -2.99 10.99
CA GLU A 142 -3.80 -3.10 12.44
C GLU A 142 -3.13 -4.41 12.91
N ASP A 143 -3.39 -5.53 12.24
CA ASP A 143 -2.76 -6.83 12.56
C ASP A 143 -1.23 -6.78 12.33
N ILE A 144 -0.77 -6.14 11.24
CA ILE A 144 0.66 -5.93 10.99
C ILE A 144 1.28 -5.03 12.06
N ALA A 145 0.53 -4.02 12.52
CA ALA A 145 1.03 -3.06 13.48
C ALA A 145 1.11 -3.64 14.90
N GLU A 146 0.12 -4.46 15.28
CA GLU A 146 -0.02 -5.08 16.60
C GLU A 146 0.85 -6.34 16.76
N HIS A 147 0.90 -7.19 15.72
CA HIS A 147 1.62 -8.46 15.69
C HIS A 147 2.61 -8.52 14.51
N PRO A 148 3.64 -7.65 14.49
CA PRO A 148 4.46 -7.43 13.30
C PRO A 148 5.29 -8.63 12.88
N LEU A 149 5.75 -9.45 13.82
CA LEU A 149 6.56 -10.63 13.49
C LEU A 149 5.68 -11.75 12.92
N GLU A 150 4.54 -12.01 13.54
CA GLU A 150 3.57 -13.00 13.14
C GLU A 150 2.99 -12.67 11.76
N ALA A 151 2.50 -11.44 11.58
CA ALA A 151 1.96 -10.97 10.33
C ALA A 151 3.01 -10.97 9.21
N SER A 152 4.25 -10.54 9.49
CA SER A 152 5.33 -10.59 8.49
C SER A 152 5.68 -12.03 8.11
N LYS A 153 5.78 -12.95 9.08
CA LYS A 153 6.05 -14.35 8.79
C LYS A 153 4.97 -14.97 7.90
N ASP A 154 3.70 -14.66 8.16
CA ASP A 154 2.56 -15.11 7.36
C ASP A 154 2.55 -14.52 5.93
N LEU A 155 2.95 -13.25 5.78
CA LEU A 155 3.11 -12.60 4.48
C LEU A 155 4.24 -13.22 3.66
N TYR A 156 5.38 -13.50 4.29
CA TYR A 156 6.52 -14.15 3.64
C TYR A 156 6.15 -15.58 3.20
N ALA A 157 5.48 -16.35 4.07
CA ALA A 157 4.99 -17.68 3.73
C ALA A 157 4.01 -17.64 2.55
N PHE A 158 3.06 -16.70 2.55
CA PHE A 158 2.16 -16.48 1.41
C PHE A 158 2.92 -16.16 0.14
N GLY A 159 3.95 -15.30 0.20
CA GLY A 159 4.82 -14.98 -0.93
C GLY A 159 5.69 -16.14 -1.42
N GLY A 160 5.87 -17.21 -0.63
CA GLY A 160 6.87 -18.25 -0.90
C GLY A 160 8.30 -17.77 -0.66
N LEU A 161 8.47 -16.83 0.28
CA LEU A 161 9.74 -16.19 0.60
C LEU A 161 10.29 -16.69 1.94
N THR A 162 11.61 -16.68 2.09
CA THR A 162 12.28 -17.06 3.33
C THR A 162 12.19 -15.95 4.38
N PHE A 163 11.71 -16.29 5.58
CA PHE A 163 11.68 -15.39 6.73
C PHE A 163 12.82 -15.75 7.70
N ASP A 164 13.95 -15.04 7.58
CA ASP A 164 15.17 -15.30 8.35
C ASP A 164 15.42 -14.27 9.48
N ASP A 165 16.48 -14.47 10.26
CA ASP A 165 16.86 -13.58 11.37
C ASP A 165 17.21 -12.15 10.94
N LYS A 166 17.61 -11.94 9.68
CA LYS A 166 17.82 -10.58 9.16
C LYS A 166 16.49 -9.89 8.99
N ILE A 167 15.48 -10.59 8.48
CA ILE A 167 14.12 -10.06 8.36
C ILE A 167 13.51 -9.81 9.74
N VAL A 168 13.66 -10.72 10.71
CA VAL A 168 13.19 -10.51 12.09
C VAL A 168 13.76 -9.22 12.68
N ARG A 169 15.08 -9.00 12.53
CA ARG A 169 15.74 -7.76 12.99
C ARG A 169 15.24 -6.53 12.25
N PHE A 170 15.03 -6.62 10.94
CA PHE A 170 14.46 -5.54 10.14
C PHE A 170 13.05 -5.18 10.61
N VAL A 171 12.16 -6.15 10.80
CA VAL A 171 10.78 -5.92 11.27
C VAL A 171 10.80 -5.22 12.63
N LYS A 172 11.61 -5.70 13.58
CA LYS A 172 11.76 -5.06 14.90
C LYS A 172 12.28 -3.63 14.78
N SER A 173 13.28 -3.37 13.92
CA SER A 173 13.83 -2.02 13.76
C SER A 173 12.84 -1.02 13.14
N GLN A 174 11.86 -1.50 12.36
CA GLN A 174 10.80 -0.64 11.82
C GLN A 174 9.65 -0.40 12.82
N THR A 175 9.36 -1.34 13.71
CA THR A 175 8.13 -1.34 14.53
C THR A 175 8.36 -0.94 15.99
N GLN A 176 9.62 -0.96 16.43
CA GLN A 176 10.09 -0.58 17.75
C GLN A 176 11.31 0.37 17.64
N SER A 177 11.24 1.33 16.71
CA SER A 177 12.34 2.25 16.44
C SER A 177 12.52 3.28 17.57
N SER A 178 13.75 3.71 17.83
CA SER A 178 13.99 4.85 18.72
C SER A 178 13.54 6.18 18.08
N LEU A 179 13.44 6.22 16.75
CA LEU A 179 13.01 7.37 15.95
C LEU A 179 11.49 7.39 15.81
N ASP A 180 10.87 8.54 16.10
CA ASP A 180 9.44 8.78 15.87
C ASP A 180 9.18 10.27 15.61
N GLY A 181 7.98 10.62 15.15
CA GLY A 181 7.54 12.02 14.99
C GLY A 181 7.55 12.58 13.57
N CYS A 182 7.72 11.72 12.57
CA CYS A 182 7.62 12.10 11.16
C CYS A 182 6.35 11.51 10.53
N ASN A 183 5.56 12.38 9.89
CA ASN A 183 4.25 12.02 9.32
C ASN A 183 4.33 10.96 8.22
N PHE A 184 5.40 10.98 7.41
CA PHE A 184 5.59 10.07 6.27
C PHE A 184 6.57 8.93 6.55
N CYS A 185 7.11 8.85 7.77
CA CYS A 185 8.12 7.86 8.08
C CYS A 185 7.49 6.47 8.27
N THR A 186 8.21 5.46 7.80
CA THR A 186 7.80 4.05 7.89
C THR A 186 8.14 3.44 9.24
N GLN A 187 9.10 4.02 9.96
CA GLN A 187 9.51 3.59 11.29
C GLN A 187 8.59 4.17 12.35
N ARG A 188 8.25 3.37 13.36
CA ARG A 188 7.45 3.78 14.52
C ARG A 188 8.10 3.29 15.79
N ARG A 189 8.01 4.07 16.86
CA ARG A 189 8.45 3.64 18.19
C ARG A 189 7.56 2.57 18.77
N ASN A 190 6.27 2.67 18.47
CA ASN A 190 5.28 1.67 18.83
C ASN A 190 4.23 1.62 17.72
N SER A 191 4.42 0.70 16.76
CA SER A 191 3.49 0.53 15.65
C SER A 191 2.06 0.25 16.13
N SER A 192 1.89 -0.55 17.19
CA SER A 192 0.59 -0.89 17.76
C SER A 192 -0.15 0.37 18.23
N ALA A 193 0.51 1.22 19.01
CA ALA A 193 -0.09 2.46 19.51
C ALA A 193 -0.43 3.44 18.39
N THR A 194 0.48 3.64 17.43
CA THR A 194 0.23 4.50 16.25
C THR A 194 -0.97 4.00 15.43
N SER A 195 -1.18 2.69 15.34
CA SER A 195 -2.25 2.13 14.53
C SER A 195 -3.66 2.52 15.01
N ILE A 196 -3.81 2.71 16.33
CA ILE A 196 -5.09 3.00 17.00
C ILE A 196 -5.24 4.46 17.46
N GLU A 197 -4.22 5.31 17.27
CA GLU A 197 -4.19 6.71 17.71
C GLU A 197 -5.39 7.55 17.25
N TRP A 198 -5.90 7.26 16.05
CA TRP A 198 -7.10 7.90 15.51
C TRP A 198 -8.34 7.73 16.41
N ARG A 199 -8.40 6.66 17.23
CA ARG A 199 -9.53 6.41 18.16
C ARG A 199 -9.62 7.46 19.26
N SER A 200 -8.49 8.06 19.66
CA SER A 200 -8.46 9.16 20.63
C SER A 200 -8.64 10.53 19.97
N GLU A 201 -8.23 10.69 18.71
CA GLU A 201 -8.30 11.98 18.00
C GLU A 201 -9.68 12.27 17.42
N ILE A 202 -10.34 11.24 16.87
CA ILE A 202 -11.72 11.36 16.43
C ILE A 202 -12.59 11.33 17.68
N LYS A 203 -13.02 12.52 18.13
CA LYS A 203 -14.19 12.62 19.00
C LYS A 203 -15.35 12.00 18.25
N LEU A 204 -15.66 10.73 18.51
CA LEU A 204 -16.89 10.11 18.05
C LEU A 204 -18.01 11.05 18.49
N MET A 205 -18.62 11.76 17.54
CA MET A 205 -19.87 12.45 17.80
C MET A 205 -20.77 11.41 18.45
N LYS A 206 -21.18 11.67 19.70
CA LYS A 206 -22.19 10.90 20.43
C LYS A 206 -23.42 10.74 19.54
N ARG A 207 -23.48 9.65 18.77
CA ARG A 207 -24.66 9.11 18.09
C ARG A 207 -24.28 7.80 17.41
N MET A 208 -24.10 6.79 18.23
CA MET A 208 -24.45 5.44 17.84
C MET A 208 -25.23 4.85 19.01
N THR A 209 -26.46 5.36 19.17
CA THR A 209 -27.46 4.71 19.99
C THR A 209 -27.76 3.38 19.29
N TYR A 210 -27.09 2.31 19.70
CA TYR A 210 -27.55 0.98 19.36
C TYR A 210 -28.80 0.73 20.20
N LEU A 211 -29.96 0.82 19.55
CA LEU A 211 -31.20 0.25 20.08
C LEU A 211 -31.11 -1.27 19.85
N ILE A 212 -30.64 -2.00 20.86
CA ILE A 212 -30.81 -3.45 20.88
C ILE A 212 -32.27 -3.70 21.27
N ILE A 213 -33.12 -3.95 20.28
CA ILE A 213 -34.40 -4.62 20.55
C ILE A 213 -34.11 -6.12 20.50
N ALA A 214 -33.97 -6.71 21.66
CA ALA A 214 -34.13 -8.15 21.82
C ALA A 214 -35.62 -8.42 22.08
N THR A 215 -36.24 -9.23 21.23
CA THR A 215 -37.51 -9.88 21.57
C THR A 215 -37.37 -11.37 21.31
N LYS A 216 -37.70 -12.12 22.36
CA LYS A 216 -37.66 -13.57 22.43
C LYS A 216 -38.99 -14.13 21.91
N ALA A 217 -38.91 -14.99 20.89
CA ALA A 217 -39.65 -16.24 20.76
C ALA A 217 -38.90 -17.07 19.71
#